data_AF-U7TTY8-F1
#
_entry.id   AF-U7TTY8-F1
#
_cell.length_a   1.000
_cell.length_b   1.000
_cell.length_c   1.000
_cell.angle_alpha   90.00
_cell.angle_beta   90.00
_cell.angle_gamma   90.00
#
_symmetry.space_group_name_H-M   'P 1'
#
loop_
_entity.id
_entity.type
_entity.pdbx_description
1 polymer ?
#
loop_
_entity_poly.entity_id
_entity_poly.type
_entity_poly.pdbx_seq_one_letter_code
_entity_poly.pdbx_strand_id
1 'polypeptide(L)'
;METILEKLSSYNIFNNLLPGVVFCTLLEKITRFSLIKNQVFENLFMYYLIGMIISRVGSVFIEKIFFTLKFRNKSFIEFSDHKEYIEASKIDSLIEILNETNNTYRTMIAVFFLIIVIKLYDWLLYDFFSSYKQINNMIFLGLCLLIMILFIFSYKKQTAYIKKRVGKAIESQNKNENLKNINEESEEKNEE
;
A
#
# COMPACT_ATOMS: atom_id res chain seq x y z
N MET A 1 18.20 0.71 18.07
CA MET A 1 16.77 0.45 17.75
C MET A 1 16.01 1.75 17.64
N GLU A 2 16.07 2.62 18.66
CA GLU A 2 15.42 3.94 18.68
C GLU A 2 15.75 4.79 17.45
N THR A 3 17.02 4.93 17.09
CA THR A 3 17.45 5.73 15.92
C THR A 3 16.92 5.23 14.56
N ILE A 4 16.57 3.94 14.45
CA ILE A 4 15.98 3.37 13.22
C ILE A 4 14.46 3.57 13.22
N LEU A 5 13.83 3.38 14.37
CA LEU A 5 12.39 3.60 14.56
C LEU A 5 12.03 5.08 14.41
N GLU A 6 12.87 6.00 14.90
CA GLU A 6 12.72 7.45 14.71
C GLU A 6 12.83 7.89 13.25
N LYS A 7 13.55 7.11 12.42
CA LYS A 7 13.65 7.35 10.98
C LYS A 7 12.46 6.78 10.20
N LEU A 8 11.64 5.94 10.82
CA LEU A 8 10.41 5.46 10.21
C LEU A 8 9.31 6.50 10.45
N SER A 9 8.73 7.00 9.37
CA SER A 9 7.52 7.83 9.46
C SER A 9 6.37 7.05 10.11
N SER A 10 5.47 7.75 10.80
CA SER A 10 4.24 7.17 11.34
C SER A 10 3.48 6.38 10.28
N TYR A 11 3.43 6.90 9.05
CA TYR A 11 2.87 6.20 7.90
C TYR A 11 3.49 4.82 7.66
N ASN A 12 4.82 4.71 7.68
CA ASN A 12 5.52 3.45 7.48
C ASN A 12 5.29 2.48 8.64
N ILE A 13 5.16 2.99 9.87
CA ILE A 13 4.84 2.16 11.04
C ILE A 13 3.44 1.55 10.87
N PHE A 14 2.42 2.37 10.61
CA PHE A 14 1.03 1.90 10.54
C PHE A 14 0.70 1.11 9.27
N ASN A 15 1.35 1.40 8.14
CA ASN A 15 1.06 0.72 6.87
C ASN A 15 1.98 -0.46 6.55
N ASN A 16 3.16 -0.56 7.18
CA ASN A 16 4.09 -1.66 6.94
C ASN A 16 4.43 -2.42 8.22
N LEU A 17 4.91 -1.76 9.28
CA LEU A 17 5.38 -2.49 10.46
C LEU A 17 4.22 -3.18 11.22
N LEU A 18 3.21 -2.41 11.60
CA LEU A 18 2.07 -2.90 12.39
C LEU A 18 1.32 -4.07 11.70
N PRO A 19 0.95 -3.98 10.40
CA PRO A 19 0.27 -5.09 9.73
C PRO A 19 1.11 -6.36 9.67
N GLY A 20 2.43 -6.22 9.52
CA GLY A 20 3.35 -7.36 9.55
C GLY A 20 3.44 -8.03 10.92
N VAL A 21 3.51 -7.24 12.00
CA VAL A 21 3.46 -7.75 13.38
C VAL A 21 2.16 -8.52 13.62
N VAL A 22 1.02 -7.91 13.28
CA VAL A 22 -0.30 -8.52 13.45
C VAL A 22 -0.40 -9.83 12.67
N PHE A 23 -0.01 -9.80 11.39
CA PHE A 23 -0.07 -10.98 10.53
C PHE A 23 0.79 -12.13 11.08
N CYS A 24 2.07 -11.86 11.41
CA CYS A 24 2.97 -12.92 11.88
C CYS A 24 2.50 -13.51 13.22
N THR A 25 2.03 -12.65 14.14
CA THR A 25 1.51 -13.07 15.45
C THR A 25 0.26 -13.94 15.30
N LEU A 26 -0.67 -13.56 14.41
CA LEU A 26 -1.87 -14.35 14.17
C LEU A 26 -1.55 -15.66 13.46
N LEU A 27 -0.67 -15.63 12.46
CA LEU A 27 -0.25 -16.81 11.70
C LEU A 27 0.30 -17.90 12.63
N GLU A 28 1.22 -17.53 13.53
CA GLU A 28 1.84 -18.46 14.49
C GLU A 28 0.82 -19.02 15.49
N LYS A 29 -0.17 -18.22 15.91
CA LYS A 29 -1.20 -18.68 16.85
C LYS A 29 -2.23 -19.62 16.24
N ILE A 30 -2.56 -19.46 14.97
CA ILE A 30 -3.70 -20.18 14.37
C ILE A 30 -3.29 -21.25 13.35
N THR A 31 -2.04 -21.25 12.88
CA THR A 31 -1.54 -22.20 11.88
C THR A 31 -0.29 -22.91 12.38
N ARG A 32 0.17 -23.91 11.62
CA ARG A 32 1.43 -24.61 11.87
C ARG A 32 2.68 -23.80 11.45
N PHE A 33 2.50 -22.61 10.86
CA PHE A 33 3.59 -21.81 10.32
C PHE A 33 4.06 -20.76 11.33
N SER A 34 5.38 -20.64 11.51
CA SER A 34 6.00 -19.51 12.19
C SER A 34 7.03 -18.85 11.28
N LEU A 35 6.93 -17.52 11.19
CA LEU A 35 7.87 -16.67 10.44
C LEU A 35 8.82 -15.90 11.39
N ILE A 36 8.61 -16.05 12.69
CA ILE A 36 9.32 -15.34 13.75
C ILE A 36 10.47 -16.23 14.21
N LYS A 37 11.65 -15.63 14.39
CA LYS A 37 12.84 -16.31 14.91
C LYS A 37 13.17 -15.78 16.31
N ASN A 38 14.17 -16.36 16.97
CA ASN A 38 14.62 -15.90 18.29
C ASN A 38 15.43 -14.59 18.25
N GLN A 39 15.54 -13.92 17.11
CA GLN A 39 16.35 -12.71 16.93
C GLN A 39 15.46 -11.49 16.69
N VAL A 40 15.43 -10.56 17.66
CA VAL A 40 14.57 -9.37 17.65
C VAL A 40 14.79 -8.50 16.41
N PHE A 41 16.05 -8.31 16.00
CA PHE A 41 16.37 -7.46 14.85
C PHE A 41 15.91 -8.10 13.52
N GLU A 42 16.12 -9.40 13.33
CA GLU A 42 15.59 -10.12 12.16
C GLU A 42 14.06 -10.04 12.13
N ASN A 43 13.40 -10.23 13.27
CA ASN A 43 11.94 -10.16 13.35
C ASN A 43 11.42 -8.78 12.96
N LEU A 44 12.06 -7.70 13.42
CA LEU A 44 11.66 -6.33 13.07
C LEU A 44 11.70 -6.12 11.55
N PHE A 45 12.79 -6.55 10.91
CA PHE A 45 12.93 -6.45 9.46
C PHE A 45 11.90 -7.32 8.73
N MET A 46 11.67 -8.55 9.21
CA MET A 46 10.67 -9.46 8.65
C MET A 46 9.26 -8.92 8.78
N TYR A 47 8.89 -8.34 9.93
CA TYR A 47 7.59 -7.68 10.11
C TYR A 47 7.41 -6.55 9.12
N TYR A 48 8.40 -5.68 8.99
CA TYR A 48 8.34 -4.58 8.04
C TYR A 48 8.19 -5.06 6.59
N LEU A 49 8.99 -6.05 6.17
CA LEU A 49 8.93 -6.63 4.83
C LEU A 49 7.58 -7.29 4.55
N ILE A 50 7.09 -8.12 5.48
CA ILE A 50 5.83 -8.83 5.34
C ILE A 50 4.68 -7.84 5.26
N GLY A 51 4.61 -6.85 6.16
CA GLY A 51 3.53 -5.87 6.09
C GLY A 51 3.62 -4.96 4.86
N MET A 52 4.81 -4.67 4.33
CA MET A 52 4.95 -4.02 3.02
C MET A 52 4.38 -4.87 1.89
N ILE A 53 4.67 -6.18 1.87
CA ILE A 53 4.09 -7.11 0.88
C ILE A 53 2.56 -7.11 1.01
N ILE A 54 2.04 -7.20 2.23
CA ILE A 54 0.59 -7.18 2.49
C ILE A 54 -0.04 -5.84 2.05
N SER A 55 0.62 -4.71 2.25
CA SER A 55 0.12 -3.41 1.78
C SER A 55 0.06 -3.35 0.25
N ARG A 56 1.00 -3.99 -0.46
CA ARG A 56 0.92 -4.18 -1.91
C ARG A 56 -0.26 -5.06 -2.30
N VAL A 57 -0.46 -6.20 -1.63
CA VAL A 57 -1.64 -7.06 -1.85
C VAL A 57 -2.93 -6.26 -1.70
N GLY A 58 -3.05 -5.47 -0.63
CA GLY A 58 -4.19 -4.57 -0.41
C GLY A 58 -4.42 -3.63 -1.59
N SER A 59 -3.38 -2.94 -2.05
CA SER A 59 -3.50 -1.94 -3.14
C SER A 59 -3.71 -2.53 -4.54
N VAL A 60 -3.27 -3.77 -4.79
CA VAL A 60 -3.33 -4.41 -6.11
C VAL A 60 -4.56 -5.31 -6.24
N PHE A 61 -4.93 -6.02 -5.17
CA PHE A 61 -6.03 -6.98 -5.16
C PHE A 61 -7.27 -6.43 -4.46
N ILE A 62 -7.16 -6.09 -3.17
CA ILE A 62 -8.32 -5.67 -2.37
C ILE A 62 -8.97 -4.42 -2.99
N GLU A 63 -8.19 -3.41 -3.35
CA GLU A 63 -8.70 -2.21 -4.03
C GLU A 63 -9.51 -2.54 -5.30
N LYS A 64 -9.03 -3.49 -6.12
CA LYS A 64 -9.74 -3.91 -7.34
C LYS A 64 -11.02 -4.68 -7.03
N ILE A 65 -11.01 -5.57 -6.04
CA ILE A 65 -12.18 -6.33 -5.62
C ILE A 65 -13.28 -5.35 -5.19
N PHE A 66 -12.96 -4.43 -4.28
CA PHE A 66 -13.94 -3.48 -3.76
C PHE A 66 -14.41 -2.45 -4.79
N PHE A 67 -13.56 -2.08 -5.76
CA PHE A 67 -13.98 -1.25 -6.89
C PHE A 67 -14.90 -2.00 -7.87
N THR A 68 -14.71 -3.31 -8.02
CA THR A 68 -15.53 -4.15 -8.92
C THR A 68 -16.87 -4.54 -8.29
N LEU A 69 -16.94 -4.58 -6.95
CA LEU A 69 -18.18 -4.80 -6.22
C LEU A 69 -19.14 -3.62 -6.45
N LYS A 70 -20.24 -3.91 -7.13
CA LYS A 70 -21.38 -3.00 -7.26
C LYS A 70 -22.44 -3.37 -6.23
N PHE A 71 -22.90 -2.39 -5.47
CA PHE A 71 -24.04 -2.54 -4.57
C PHE A 71 -25.14 -1.58 -5.01
N ARG A 72 -26.34 -2.11 -5.30
CA ARG A 72 -27.51 -1.32 -5.74
C ARG A 72 -27.19 -0.38 -6.93
N ASN A 73 -26.50 -0.90 -7.94
CA ASN A 73 -26.05 -0.18 -9.16
C ASN A 73 -25.06 0.99 -8.95
N LYS A 74 -24.49 1.14 -7.75
CA LYS A 74 -23.36 2.05 -7.48
C LYS A 74 -22.11 1.25 -7.11
N SER A 75 -20.94 1.82 -7.37
CA SER A 75 -19.67 1.25 -6.91
C SER A 75 -19.66 1.25 -5.39
N PHE A 76 -19.22 0.16 -4.77
CA PHE A 76 -19.19 0.06 -3.30
C PHE A 76 -18.23 1.08 -2.65
N ILE A 77 -17.18 1.48 -3.38
CA ILE A 77 -16.28 2.58 -3.02
C ILE A 77 -16.15 3.51 -4.23
N GLU A 78 -16.32 4.80 -4.00
CA GLU A 78 -16.06 5.86 -4.98
C GLU A 78 -14.86 6.69 -4.51
N PHE A 79 -13.93 6.94 -5.43
CA PHE A 79 -12.79 7.81 -5.18
C PHE A 79 -13.03 9.14 -5.89
N SER A 80 -12.64 10.24 -5.25
CA SER A 80 -12.63 11.56 -5.89
C SER A 80 -11.68 11.56 -7.09
N ASP A 81 -11.88 12.49 -8.03
CA ASP A 81 -10.93 12.66 -9.11
C ASP A 81 -9.54 12.95 -8.54
N HIS A 82 -8.51 12.40 -9.18
CA HIS A 82 -7.15 12.53 -8.70
C HIS A 82 -6.66 13.99 -8.71
N LYS A 83 -7.14 14.82 -9.65
CA LYS A 83 -6.82 16.25 -9.66
C LYS A 83 -7.46 16.93 -8.46
N GLU A 84 -8.75 16.71 -8.24
CA GLU A 84 -9.51 17.28 -7.11
C GLU A 84 -8.89 16.88 -5.78
N TYR A 85 -8.57 15.59 -5.58
CA TYR A 85 -7.88 15.10 -4.37
C TYR A 85 -6.63 15.94 -4.07
N ILE A 86 -5.76 16.15 -5.07
CA ILE A 86 -4.51 16.89 -4.84
C ILE A 86 -4.77 18.37 -4.52
N GLU A 87 -5.78 19.00 -5.11
CA GLU A 87 -6.09 20.41 -4.78
C GLU A 87 -6.67 20.51 -3.37
N ALA A 88 -7.60 19.62 -3.05
CA ALA A 88 -8.20 19.55 -1.74
C ALA A 88 -7.15 19.29 -0.66
N SER A 89 -6.20 18.36 -0.87
CA SER A 89 -5.11 18.11 0.08
C SER A 89 -4.17 19.29 0.31
N LYS A 90 -4.07 20.25 -0.63
CA LYS A 90 -3.31 21.49 -0.42
C LYS A 90 -4.07 22.50 0.46
N ILE A 91 -5.40 22.42 0.47
CA ILE A 91 -6.28 23.30 1.23
C ILE A 91 -6.51 22.73 2.63
N ASP A 92 -6.72 21.42 2.74
CA ASP A 92 -7.00 20.70 3.98
C ASP A 92 -6.07 19.49 4.13
N SER A 93 -5.12 19.60 5.06
CA SER A 93 -4.16 18.53 5.38
C SER A 93 -4.81 17.32 6.06
N LEU A 94 -6.01 17.46 6.63
CA LEU A 94 -6.76 16.34 7.22
C LEU A 94 -7.09 15.27 6.17
N ILE A 95 -7.26 15.67 4.90
CA ILE A 95 -7.54 14.75 3.79
C ILE A 95 -6.40 13.75 3.61
N GLU A 96 -5.14 14.17 3.72
CA GLU A 96 -4.00 13.27 3.62
C GLU A 96 -4.00 12.26 4.78
N ILE A 97 -4.20 12.73 6.02
CA ILE A 97 -4.26 11.89 7.23
C ILE A 97 -5.40 10.85 7.14
N LEU A 98 -6.58 11.27 6.67
CA LEU A 98 -7.71 10.37 6.46
C LEU A 98 -7.41 9.33 5.38
N ASN A 99 -6.71 9.71 4.31
CA ASN A 99 -6.28 8.77 3.28
C ASN A 99 -5.22 7.78 3.80
N GLU A 100 -4.29 8.21 4.65
CA GLU A 100 -3.35 7.31 5.34
C GLU A 100 -4.08 6.31 6.24
N THR A 101 -5.11 6.76 6.95
CA THR A 101 -5.98 5.92 7.78
C THR A 101 -6.73 4.90 6.91
N ASN A 102 -7.28 5.33 5.77
CA ASN A 102 -7.96 4.46 4.83
C ASN A 102 -7.04 3.38 4.23
N ASN A 103 -5.79 3.75 3.92
CA ASN A 103 -4.76 2.80 3.48
C ASN A 103 -4.44 1.75 4.56
N THR A 104 -4.46 2.17 5.83
CA THR A 104 -4.28 1.25 6.98
C THR A 104 -5.43 0.25 7.04
N TYR A 105 -6.69 0.69 6.91
CA TYR A 105 -7.84 -0.21 6.86
C TYR A 105 -7.76 -1.19 5.69
N ARG A 106 -7.44 -0.72 4.48
CA ARG A 106 -7.25 -1.59 3.31
C ARG A 106 -6.18 -2.65 3.56
N THR A 107 -5.09 -2.27 4.22
CA THR A 107 -3.99 -3.19 4.54
C THR A 107 -4.39 -4.21 5.60
N MET A 108 -5.14 -3.81 6.63
CA MET A 108 -5.69 -4.72 7.64
C MET A 108 -6.70 -5.71 7.02
N ILE A 109 -7.54 -5.28 6.08
CA ILE A 109 -8.41 -6.19 5.31
C ILE A 109 -7.56 -7.23 4.59
N ALA A 110 -6.44 -6.83 3.97
CA ALA A 110 -5.52 -7.76 3.32
C ALA A 110 -4.86 -8.73 4.31
N VAL A 111 -4.49 -8.26 5.52
CA VAL A 111 -3.98 -9.13 6.59
C VAL A 111 -4.99 -10.24 6.89
N PHE A 112 -6.23 -9.89 7.22
CA PHE A 112 -7.25 -10.88 7.59
C PHE A 112 -7.60 -11.81 6.43
N PHE A 113 -7.69 -11.28 5.21
CA PHE A 113 -7.93 -12.08 4.01
C PHE A 113 -6.81 -13.13 3.82
N LEU A 114 -5.55 -12.73 3.89
CA LEU A 114 -4.42 -13.64 3.73
C LEU A 114 -4.34 -14.67 4.86
N ILE A 115 -4.62 -14.27 6.09
CA ILE A 115 -4.73 -15.18 7.24
C ILE A 115 -5.77 -16.27 6.98
N ILE A 116 -6.97 -15.91 6.49
CA ILE A 116 -8.03 -16.87 6.16
C ILE A 116 -7.56 -17.82 5.05
N VAL A 117 -6.98 -17.28 3.97
CA VAL A 117 -6.47 -18.10 2.85
C VAL A 117 -5.42 -19.10 3.33
N ILE A 118 -4.46 -18.66 4.15
CA ILE A 118 -3.42 -19.55 4.67
C ILE A 118 -4.00 -20.57 5.64
N LYS A 119 -4.98 -20.19 6.49
CA LYS A 119 -5.62 -21.14 7.39
C LYS A 119 -6.41 -22.21 6.63
N LEU A 120 -7.08 -21.85 5.54
CA LEU A 120 -7.75 -22.81 4.67
C LEU A 120 -6.75 -23.76 4.00
N TYR A 121 -5.60 -23.25 3.54
CA TYR A 121 -4.52 -24.08 3.02
C TYR A 121 -3.96 -25.04 4.09
N ASP A 122 -3.66 -24.52 5.28
CA ASP A 122 -3.19 -25.29 6.44
C ASP A 122 -4.16 -26.42 6.80
N TRP A 123 -5.46 -26.15 6.80
CA TRP A 123 -6.48 -27.12 7.17
C TRP A 123 -6.77 -28.17 6.08
N LEU A 124 -6.81 -27.77 4.80
CA LEU A 124 -7.31 -28.64 3.72
C LEU A 124 -6.21 -29.30 2.90
N LEU A 125 -5.07 -28.64 2.71
CA LEU A 125 -4.10 -28.99 1.66
C LEU A 125 -2.69 -29.32 2.19
N TYR A 126 -2.35 -28.84 3.40
CA TYR A 126 -0.99 -28.98 3.91
C TYR A 126 -0.51 -30.42 4.02
N ASP A 127 -1.29 -31.30 4.65
CA ASP A 127 -0.89 -32.70 4.88
C ASP A 127 -0.74 -33.49 3.56
N PHE A 128 -1.58 -33.17 2.57
CA PHE A 128 -1.50 -33.75 1.23
C PHE A 128 -0.19 -33.38 0.52
N PHE A 129 0.20 -32.11 0.53
CA PHE A 129 1.42 -31.65 -0.13
C PHE A 129 2.70 -31.95 0.65
N SER A 130 2.64 -31.93 1.98
CA SER A 130 3.81 -32.19 2.85
C SER A 130 4.38 -33.60 2.68
N SER A 131 3.57 -34.54 2.19
CA SER A 131 4.00 -35.92 1.91
C SER A 131 5.01 -36.03 0.75
N TYR A 132 5.15 -34.97 -0.07
CA TYR A 132 6.02 -34.96 -1.25
C TYR A 132 7.04 -33.83 -1.20
N LYS A 133 8.29 -34.17 -0.83
CA LYS A 133 9.39 -33.19 -0.67
C LYS A 133 9.60 -32.30 -1.91
N GLN A 134 9.41 -32.84 -3.12
CA GLN A 134 9.59 -32.09 -4.37
C GLN A 134 8.50 -31.04 -4.60
N ILE A 135 7.30 -31.24 -4.05
CA ILE A 135 6.20 -30.28 -4.14
C ILE A 135 6.50 -29.04 -3.28
N ASN A 136 7.15 -29.19 -2.12
CA ASN A 136 7.51 -28.05 -1.27
C ASN A 136 8.42 -27.04 -1.98
N ASN A 137 9.42 -27.50 -2.75
CA ASN A 137 10.30 -26.62 -3.53
C ASN A 137 9.51 -25.89 -4.63
N MET A 138 8.56 -26.57 -5.28
CA MET A 138 7.71 -25.96 -6.31
C MET A 138 6.73 -24.93 -5.74
N ILE A 139 6.17 -25.20 -4.56
CA ILE A 139 5.33 -24.24 -3.83
C ILE A 139 6.13 -22.99 -3.49
N PHE A 140 7.35 -23.15 -2.96
CA PHE A 140 8.24 -22.03 -2.64
C PHE A 140 8.57 -21.19 -3.88
N LEU A 141 8.96 -21.85 -4.99
CA LEU A 141 9.21 -21.17 -6.25
C LEU A 141 7.97 -20.41 -6.76
N GLY A 142 6.79 -21.04 -6.69
CA GLY A 142 5.52 -20.43 -7.04
C GLY A 142 5.21 -19.19 -6.20
N LEU A 143 5.47 -19.24 -4.90
CA LEU A 143 5.30 -18.10 -4.00
C LEU A 143 6.24 -16.95 -4.36
N CYS A 144 7.51 -17.24 -4.65
CA CYS A 144 8.49 -16.24 -5.11
C CYS A 144 8.04 -15.57 -6.42
N LEU A 145 7.56 -16.36 -7.39
CA LEU A 145 7.02 -15.83 -8.64
C LEU A 145 5.77 -14.96 -8.43
N LEU A 146 4.87 -15.38 -7.53
CA LEU A 146 3.68 -14.60 -7.18
C LEU A 146 4.05 -13.24 -6.56
N ILE A 147 5.00 -13.23 -5.62
CA ILE A 147 5.51 -12.01 -5.00
C ILE A 147 6.18 -11.11 -6.04
N MET A 148 6.98 -11.69 -6.95
CA MET A 148 7.60 -10.95 -8.05
C MET A 148 6.55 -10.27 -8.94
N ILE A 149 5.51 -11.00 -9.35
CA ILE A 149 4.40 -10.46 -10.16
C ILE A 149 3.68 -9.33 -9.40
N LEU A 150 3.39 -9.51 -8.11
CA LEU A 150 2.79 -8.48 -7.26
C LEU A 150 3.64 -7.20 -7.26
N PHE A 151 4.96 -7.32 -7.14
CA PHE A 151 5.86 -6.17 -7.16
C PHE A 151 5.95 -5.52 -8.54
N ILE A 152 5.90 -6.28 -9.64
CA ILE A 152 5.83 -5.72 -11.00
C ILE A 152 4.57 -4.83 -11.16
N PHE A 153 3.40 -5.31 -10.71
CA PHE A 153 2.19 -4.50 -10.75
C PHE A 153 2.25 -3.29 -9.83
N SER A 154 2.82 -3.46 -8.63
CA SER A 154 3.01 -2.38 -7.67
C SER A 154 3.94 -1.30 -8.22
N TYR A 155 5.04 -1.70 -8.86
CA TYR A 155 5.98 -0.81 -9.53
C TYR A 155 5.29 -0.03 -10.65
N LYS A 156 4.54 -0.70 -11.53
CA LYS A 156 3.74 -0.03 -12.57
C LYS A 156 2.78 1.00 -11.99
N LYS A 157 2.05 0.64 -10.92
CA LYS A 157 1.10 1.55 -10.24
C LYS A 157 1.81 2.77 -9.67
N GLN A 158 2.93 2.56 -8.98
CA GLN A 158 3.71 3.63 -8.36
C GLN A 158 4.30 4.59 -9.40
N THR A 159 4.88 4.07 -10.48
CA THR A 159 5.45 4.88 -11.57
C THR A 159 4.38 5.72 -12.26
N ALA A 160 3.18 5.18 -12.46
CA ALA A 160 2.06 5.94 -13.02
C ALA A 160 1.62 7.08 -12.09
N TYR A 161 1.59 6.84 -10.78
CA TYR A 161 1.29 7.88 -9.78
C TYR A 161 2.33 9.00 -9.80
N ILE A 162 3.63 8.66 -9.82
CA ILE A 162 4.73 9.63 -9.93
C ILE A 162 4.57 10.49 -11.20
N LYS A 163 4.34 9.85 -12.36
CA LYS A 163 4.14 10.57 -13.64
C LYS A 163 3.01 11.61 -13.55
N LYS A 164 1.88 11.25 -12.93
CA LYS A 164 0.75 12.17 -12.72
C LYS A 164 1.12 13.34 -11.80
N ARG A 165 1.86 13.07 -10.71
CA ARG A 165 2.30 14.10 -9.76
C ARG A 165 3.28 15.09 -10.40
N VAL A 166 4.24 14.61 -11.19
CA VAL A 166 5.18 15.45 -11.93
C VAL A 166 4.45 16.35 -12.91
N GLY A 167 3.55 15.80 -13.73
CA GLY A 167 2.76 16.61 -14.67
C GLY A 167 1.99 17.73 -13.98
N LYS A 168 1.31 17.42 -12.86
CA LYS A 168 0.57 18.42 -12.09
C LYS A 168 1.46 19.50 -11.46
N ALA A 169 2.67 19.14 -11.01
CA ALA A 169 3.61 20.10 -10.44
C ALA A 169 4.04 21.13 -11.50
N ILE A 170 4.36 20.67 -12.72
CA ILE A 170 4.73 21.53 -13.84
C ILE A 170 3.54 22.42 -14.28
N GLU A 171 2.33 21.85 -14.41
CA GLU A 171 1.12 22.63 -14.74
C GLU A 171 0.87 23.75 -13.71
N SER A 172 1.05 23.45 -12.41
CA SER A 172 0.87 24.43 -11.34
C SER A 172 1.94 25.54 -11.40
N GLN A 173 3.18 25.19 -11.74
CA GLN A 173 4.27 26.17 -11.89
C GLN A 173 4.00 27.12 -13.06
N ASN A 174 3.68 26.60 -14.25
CA ASN A 174 3.41 27.41 -15.44
C ASN A 174 2.22 28.37 -15.22
N LYS A 175 1.17 27.91 -14.51
CA LYS A 175 0.02 28.76 -14.17
C LYS A 175 0.43 29.93 -13.27
N ASN A 176 1.31 29.68 -12.29
CA ASN A 176 1.80 30.72 -11.40
C ASN A 176 2.74 31.71 -12.12
N GLU A 177 3.58 31.24 -13.04
CA GLU A 177 4.44 32.11 -13.86
C GLU A 177 3.59 33.01 -14.77
N ASN A 178 2.57 32.46 -15.44
CA ASN A 178 1.65 33.27 -16.26
C ASN A 178 0.91 34.33 -15.45
N LEU A 179 0.47 34.01 -14.22
CA LEU A 179 -0.20 34.97 -13.34
C LEU A 179 0.72 36.10 -12.89
N LYS A 180 2.01 35.81 -12.65
CA LYS A 180 2.99 36.84 -12.32
C LYS A 180 3.21 37.80 -13.48
N ASN A 181 3.42 37.28 -14.69
CA ASN A 181 3.64 38.11 -15.87
C ASN A 181 2.43 39.03 -16.15
N ILE A 182 1.20 38.54 -15.97
CA ILE A 182 -0.02 39.37 -16.12
C ILE A 182 -0.07 40.50 -15.08
N ASN A 183 0.33 40.21 -13.84
CA ASN A 183 0.33 41.22 -12.79
C ASN A 183 1.42 42.29 -13.03
N GLU A 184 2.62 41.88 -13.46
CA GLU A 184 3.72 42.79 -13.83
C GLU A 184 3.32 43.71 -14.99
N GLU A 185 2.72 43.18 -16.07
CA GLU A 185 2.20 44.00 -17.19
C GLU A 185 1.08 44.96 -16.78
N SER A 186 0.31 44.63 -15.73
CA SER A 186 -0.77 45.48 -15.22
C SER A 186 -0.27 46.59 -14.31
N GLU A 187 0.83 46.36 -13.59
CA GLU A 187 1.50 47.37 -12.75
C GLU A 187 2.20 48.40 -13.63
N GLU A 188 2.94 47.97 -14.67
CA GLU A 188 3.61 48.88 -15.62
C GLU A 188 2.61 49.82 -16.34
N LYS A 189 1.39 49.35 -16.66
CA LYS A 189 0.35 50.19 -17.29
C LYS A 189 -0.34 51.19 -16.36
N ASN A 190 -0.21 51.04 -15.05
CA ASN A 190 -0.81 51.95 -14.07
C ASN A 190 0.18 53.03 -13.61
N GLU A 191 1.46 52.92 -13.97
CA GLU A 191 2.52 53.89 -13.66
C GLU A 191 2.78 54.90 -14.82
N GLU A 192 2.19 54.69 -16.00
CA GLU A 192 2.15 55.64 -17.14
C GLU A 192 0.90 56.52 -17.14
#